data_AF-A0A2E8F059-F1
#
_entry.id   AF-A0A2E8F059-F1
#
_cell.length_a   1.000
_cell.length_b   1.000
_cell.length_c   1.000
_cell.angle_alpha   90.00
_cell.angle_beta   90.00
_cell.angle_gamma   90.00
#
_symmetry.space_group_name_H-M   'P 1'
#
loop_
_entity.id
_entity.type
_entity.pdbx_description
1 polymer ?
#
loop_
_entity_poly.entity_id
_entity_poly.type
_entity_poly.pdbx_seq_one_letter_code
_entity_poly.pdbx_strand_id
1 'polypeptide(L)' 'MNVQTILFTALSSLGSNKMRAGLTLLGVVIGVAAVITLMSIGKGVQQSITQRIESLGTNLLFVRPGDANQGG' A
#
# COMPACT_ATOMS: atom_id res chain seq x y z
N MET A 1 40.61 -8.39 -13.74
CA MET A 1 39.81 -8.53 -12.51
C MET A 1 38.43 -8.97 -12.93
N ASN A 2 38.05 -10.21 -12.66
CA ASN A 2 36.84 -10.81 -13.22
C ASN A 2 35.65 -10.63 -12.27
N VAL A 3 34.48 -10.23 -12.80
CA VAL A 3 33.25 -9.99 -12.03
C VAL A 3 32.83 -11.23 -11.22
N GLN A 4 33.12 -12.42 -11.75
CA GLN A 4 32.89 -13.70 -11.08
C GLN A 4 33.64 -13.83 -9.75
N THR A 5 34.88 -13.36 -9.67
CA THR A 5 35.69 -13.42 -8.45
C THR A 5 35.13 -12.47 -7.38
N ILE A 6 34.72 -11.27 -7.78
CA ILE A 6 34.15 -10.25 -6.87
C ILE A 6 32.88 -10.79 -6.20
N LEU A 7 31.99 -11.41 -7.00
CA LEU A 7 30.74 -11.97 -6.48
C LEU A 7 31.01 -13.08 -5.45
N PHE A 8 31.94 -13.98 -5.75
CA PHE A 8 32.30 -15.09 -4.87
C PHE A 8 32.94 -14.60 -3.56
N THR A 9 33.87 -13.63 -3.63
CA THR A 9 34.51 -13.05 -2.46
C THR A 9 33.52 -12.27 -1.59
N ALA A 10 32.55 -11.55 -2.18
CA ALA A 10 31.52 -10.83 -1.44
C ALA A 10 30.58 -11.79 -0.69
N LEU A 11 30.15 -12.88 -1.34
CA LEU A 11 29.33 -13.93 -0.72
C LEU A 11 30.06 -14.61 0.44
N SER A 12 31.34 -14.94 0.27
CA SER A 12 32.18 -15.51 1.34
C SER A 12 32.34 -14.55 2.52
N SER A 13 32.59 -13.27 2.25
CA SER A 13 32.75 -12.23 3.30
C SER A 13 31.46 -11.99 4.08
N LEU A 14 30.30 -12.03 3.42
CA LEU A 14 28.99 -11.93 4.07
C LEU A 14 28.74 -13.13 5.01
N GLY A 15 29.15 -14.33 4.59
CA GLY A 15 29.09 -15.56 5.39
C GLY A 15 30.02 -15.59 6.61
N SER A 16 31.11 -14.80 6.61
CA SER A 16 32.04 -14.68 7.73
C SER A 16 31.46 -13.91 8.92
N ASN A 17 30.49 -13.01 8.68
CA ASN A 17 29.87 -12.16 9.71
C ASN A 17 28.37 -12.42 9.85
N LYS A 18 28.01 -13.68 10.13
CA LYS A 18 26.61 -14.17 10.12
C LYS A 18 25.63 -13.34 10.97
N MET A 19 26.03 -12.97 12.20
CA MET A 19 25.19 -12.16 13.09
C MET A 19 24.89 -10.77 12.49
N ARG A 20 25.94 -10.08 12.03
CA ARG A 20 25.84 -8.72 11.47
C ARG A 20 25.01 -8.73 10.19
N ALA A 21 25.35 -9.64 9.27
CA ALA A 21 24.64 -9.80 8.00
C ALA A 21 23.16 -10.14 8.20
N GLY A 22 22.87 -11.06 9.14
CA GLY A 22 21.50 -11.44 9.51
C GLY A 22 20.70 -10.28 10.07
N LEU A 23 21.24 -9.55 11.05
CA LEU A 23 20.56 -8.41 11.67
C LEU A 23 20.30 -7.27 10.65
N THR A 24 21.25 -6.99 9.76
CA THR A 24 21.06 -5.99 8.70
C THR A 24 19.97 -6.39 7.70
N LEU A 25 19.93 -7.68 7.32
CA LEU A 25 18.90 -8.19 6.41
C LEU A 25 17.51 -8.14 7.07
N LEU A 26 17.41 -8.56 8.33
CA LEU A 26 16.15 -8.51 9.08
C LEU A 26 15.61 -7.09 9.19
N GLY A 27 16.47 -6.11 9.47
CA GLY A 27 16.07 -4.70 9.55
C GLY A 27 15.47 -4.18 8.23
N VAL A 28 16.13 -4.48 7.09
CA VAL A 28 15.63 -4.08 5.77
C VAL A 28 14.32 -4.79 5.42
N VAL A 29 14.21 -6.09 5.69
CA VAL A 29 12.99 -6.87 5.40
C VAL A 29 11.80 -6.34 6.20
N ILE A 30 11.97 -6.13 7.51
CA ILE A 30 10.89 -5.61 8.36
C ILE A 30 10.52 -4.18 7.95
N GLY A 31 11.51 -3.33 7.68
CA GLY A 31 11.28 -1.94 7.27
C GLY A 31 10.49 -1.83 5.98
N VAL A 32 10.91 -2.57 4.94
CA VAL A 32 10.22 -2.58 3.64
C VAL A 32 8.83 -3.22 3.77
N ALA A 33 8.68 -4.29 4.54
CA ALA A 33 7.39 -4.94 4.77
C ALA A 33 6.38 -4.01 5.45
N ALA A 34 6.79 -3.25 6.46
CA ALA A 34 5.94 -2.28 7.15
C ALA A 34 5.44 -1.18 6.19
N VAL A 35 6.34 -0.65 5.36
CA VAL A 35 6.01 0.39 4.37
C VAL A 35 5.02 -0.15 3.32
N ILE A 36 5.26 -1.34 2.77
CA ILE A 36 4.37 -1.97 1.78
C ILE A 36 2.98 -2.21 2.40
N THR A 37 2.93 -2.70 3.64
CA THR A 37 1.67 -2.98 4.34
C THR A 37 0.87 -1.70 4.53
N LEU A 38 1.49 -0.65 5.04
CA LEU A 38 0.84 0.64 5.26
C LEU A 38 0.35 1.27 3.95
N MET A 39 1.15 1.22 2.88
CA MET A 39 0.73 1.71 1.56
C MET A 39 -0.47 0.93 1.01
N SER A 40 -0.48 -0.39 1.19
CA SER A 40 -1.57 -1.26 0.73
C SER A 40 -2.86 -0.96 1.48
N ILE A 41 -2.79 -0.81 2.80
CA ILE A 41 -3.93 -0.39 3.64
C ILE A 41 -4.42 0.99 3.23
N GLY A 42 -3.51 1.97 3.09
CA GLY A 42 -3.86 3.34 2.74
C GLY A 42 -4.62 3.43 1.42
N LYS A 43 -4.14 2.72 0.39
CA LYS A 43 -4.83 2.64 -0.91
C LYS A 43 -6.20 1.96 -0.80
N GLY A 44 -6.31 0.86 -0.04
CA GLY A 44 -7.58 0.16 0.17
C GLY A 44 -8.61 1.04 0.89
N VAL A 45 -8.19 1.79 1.90
CA VAL A 45 -9.04 2.75 2.61
C VAL A 45 -9.48 3.88 1.68
N GLN A 46 -8.55 4.46 0.93
CA GLN A 46 -8.87 5.50 -0.04
C GLN A 46 -9.90 5.02 -1.06
N GLN A 47 -9.71 3.83 -1.62
CA GLN A 47 -10.66 3.22 -2.56
C GLN A 47 -12.03 2.98 -1.91
N SER A 48 -12.07 2.49 -0.66
CA SER A 48 -13.33 2.28 0.07
C SER A 48 -14.08 3.59 0.30
N ILE A 49 -13.37 4.65 0.65
CA ILE A 49 -13.95 6.00 0.82
C ILE A 49 -14.46 6.53 -0.52
N THR A 50 -13.67 6.42 -1.58
CA THR A 50 -14.08 6.82 -2.93
C THR A 50 -15.34 6.09 -3.36
N GLN A 51 -15.42 4.77 -3.17
CA GLN A 51 -16.62 3.98 -3.47
C GLN A 51 -17.84 4.42 -2.65
N ARG A 52 -17.66 4.77 -1.38
CA ARG A 52 -18.73 5.29 -0.53
C ARG A 52 -19.23 6.65 -1.03
N ILE A 53 -18.31 7.54 -1.40
CA ILE A 53 -18.65 8.84 -1.99
C ILE A 53 -19.34 8.67 -3.36
N GLU A 54 -18.85 7.78 -4.20
CA GLU A 54 -19.50 7.44 -5.48
C GLU A 54 -20.89 6.82 -5.28
N SER A 55 -21.08 6.01 -4.24
CA SER A 55 -22.38 5.43 -3.87
C SER A 55 -23.38 6.46 -3.30
N LEU A 56 -22.86 7.57 -2.76
CA LEU A 56 -23.68 8.75 -2.46
C LEU A 56 -24.08 9.49 -3.75
N GLY A 57 -23.53 9.12 -4.91
CA GLY A 57 -24.03 9.44 -6.24
C GLY A 57 -23.35 10.64 -6.92
N THR A 58 -22.77 10.42 -8.10
CA THR A 58 -22.52 11.46 -9.12
C THR A 58 -23.80 11.87 -9.87
N ASN A 59 -24.92 11.18 -9.62
CA ASN A 59 -26.24 11.40 -10.23
C ASN A 59 -27.35 11.32 -9.16
N LEU A 60 -27.29 12.19 -8.15
CA LEU A 60 -28.33 12.32 -7.13
C LEU A 60 -29.63 12.85 -7.77
N LEU A 61 -30.58 11.96 -8.07
CA LEU A 61 -31.93 12.33 -8.47
C LEU A 61 -32.76 12.66 -7.23
N PHE A 62 -32.79 13.93 -6.82
CA PHE A 62 -33.64 14.41 -5.73
C PHE A 62 -35.10 14.50 -6.19
N VAL A 63 -35.87 13.43 -5.96
CA VAL A 63 -37.33 13.49 -6.12
C VAL A 63 -37.91 14.21 -4.90
N ARG A 64 -38.14 15.52 -5.04
CA ARG A 64 -39.02 16.26 -4.14
C ARG A 64 -40.46 15.99 -4.56
N PRO A 65 -41.33 15.45 -3.70
CA PRO A 65 -42.76 15.50 -3.97
C PRO A 65 -43.15 16.97 -4.10
N GLY A 66 -43.57 17.38 -5.30
CA GLY A 66 -44.14 18.69 -5.49
C GLY A 66 -45.40 18.77 -4.64
N ASP A 67 -45.47 19.76 -3.76
CA ASP A 67 -46.70 20.11 -3.06
C ASP A 67 -47.80 20.24 -4.11
N ALA A 68 -48.62 19.20 -4.23
CA ALA A 68 -49.87 19.25 -4.94
C ALA A 68 -50.79 20.16 -4.12
N ASN A 69 -50.56 21.47 -4.28
CA ASN A 69 -51.59 22.48 -4.19
C ASN A 69 -52.63 22.13 -5.25
N GLN A 70 -53.41 21.08 -4.98
CA GLN A 70 -54.71 20.89 -5.60
C GLN A 70 -55.70 21.62 -4.70
N GLY A 71 -55.52 22.95 -4.67
CA GLY A 71 -56.59 23.88 -4.35
C GLY A 71 -57.47 23.97 -5.60
N GLY A 72 -58.73 23.58 -5.43
CA GLY A 72 -59.78 23.55 -6.43
C GLY A 72 -61.00 22.88 -5.83
#